data_AF-A0AB73K437-F1
#
_entry.id   AF-A0AB73K437-F1
#
_cell.length_a   1.000
_cell.length_b   1.000
_cell.length_c   1.000
_cell.angle_alpha   90.00
_cell.angle_beta   90.00
_cell.angle_gamma   90.00
#
_symmetry.space_group_name_H-M   'P 1'
#
loop_
_entity.id
_entity.type
_entity.pdbx_description
1 polymer ?
#
loop_
_entity_poly.entity_id
_entity_poly.type
_entity_poly.pdbx_seq_one_letter_code
_entity_poly.pdbx_strand_id
1 'polypeptide(L)' 'MALNKGSLQSGIKKLLTDMHTREDSSIEEFSKRLSELIDSYVKTATIKYDGGLSAPNGPVNGTFKGKLE' A
#
# COMPACT_ATOMS: atom_id res chain seq x y z
N MET A 1 4.27 9.84 -8.59
CA MET A 1 3.10 10.61 -8.09
C MET A 1 3.04 10.40 -6.60
N ALA A 2 2.65 11.40 -5.81
CA ALA A 2 2.50 11.18 -4.38
C ALA A 2 1.45 10.09 -4.11
N LEU A 3 1.71 9.19 -3.18
CA LEU A 3 0.79 8.17 -2.70
C LEU A 3 -0.58 8.78 -2.39
N ASN A 4 -1.65 8.17 -2.91
CA ASN A 4 -3.00 8.70 -2.79
C ASN A 4 -3.60 8.39 -1.40
N LYS A 5 -3.24 9.23 -0.43
CA LYS A 5 -3.72 9.14 0.96
C LYS A 5 -5.25 9.26 1.07
N GLY A 6 -5.90 9.98 0.15
CA GLY A 6 -7.35 10.17 0.13
C GLY A 6 -8.11 8.88 -0.20
N SER A 7 -7.59 8.09 -1.15
CA SER A 7 -8.15 6.77 -1.47
C SER A 7 -8.01 5.79 -0.31
N LEU A 8 -6.83 5.74 0.34
CA LEU A 8 -6.64 4.88 1.52
C LEU A 8 -7.58 5.26 2.67
N GLN A 9 -7.68 6.56 2.98
CA GLN A 9 -8.58 7.05 4.02
C GLN A 9 -10.05 6.69 3.73
N SER A 10 -10.49 6.85 2.48
CA SER A 10 -11.84 6.49 2.06
C SER A 10 -12.09 4.99 2.21
N GLY A 11 -11.11 4.14 1.87
CA GLY A 11 -11.19 2.70 2.06
C GLY A 11 -11.30 2.29 3.52
N ILE A 12 -10.48 2.89 4.40
CA ILE A 12 -10.52 2.63 5.85
C ILE A 12 -11.87 3.07 6.44
N LYS A 13 -12.39 4.23 6.05
CA LYS A 13 -13.73 4.68 6.50
C LYS A 13 -14.81 3.68 6.12
N LYS A 14 -14.80 3.20 4.87
CA LYS A 14 -15.76 2.20 4.39
C LYS A 14 -15.64 0.89 5.18
N LEU A 15 -14.43 0.43 5.48
CA LEU A 15 -14.19 -0.75 6.31
C LEU A 15 -14.76 -0.57 7.72
N LEU A 16 -14.50 0.57 8.37
CA LEU A 16 -15.01 0.85 9.71
C LEU A 16 -16.54 0.93 9.74
N THR A 17 -17.15 1.61 8.76
CA THR A 17 -18.62 1.64 8.63
C THR A 17 -19.19 0.23 8.47
N ASP A 18 -18.60 -0.60 7.61
CA ASP A 18 -19.03 -1.99 7.41
C ASP A 18 -18.90 -2.83 8.69
N MET A 19 -17.80 -2.69 9.44
CA MET A 19 -17.63 -3.39 10.72
C MET A 19 -18.63 -2.93 11.78
N HIS A 20 -19.00 -1.64 11.82
CA HIS A 20 -20.01 -1.14 12.74
C HIS A 20 -21.43 -1.61 12.42
N THR A 21 -21.71 -1.99 11.17
CA THR A 21 -23.02 -2.52 10.78
C THR A 21 -23.18 -4.02 11.01
N ARG A 22 -22.13 -4.70 11.48
CA ARG A 22 -22.15 -6.14 11.70
C ARG A 22 -22.46 -6.48 13.14
N GLU A 23 -23.28 -7.50 13.33
CA GLU A 23 -23.67 -7.99 14.66
C GLU A 23 -22.49 -8.66 15.40
N ASP A 24 -21.66 -9.41 14.67
CA ASP A 24 -20.42 -9.99 15.19
C ASP A 24 -19.20 -9.29 14.58
N SER A 25 -18.62 -8.37 15.34
CA SER A 25 -17.35 -7.75 15.02
C SER A 25 -16.20 -8.74 15.20
N SER A 26 -15.58 -9.16 14.08
CA SER A 26 -14.39 -10.04 14.08
C SER A 26 -13.11 -9.22 13.94
N ILE A 27 -12.28 -9.24 14.98
CA ILE A 27 -10.96 -8.59 14.96
C ILE A 27 -10.08 -9.19 13.86
N GLU A 28 -10.15 -10.51 13.65
CA GLU A 28 -9.37 -11.20 12.61
C GLU A 28 -9.70 -10.67 11.22
N GLU A 29 -10.99 -10.57 10.88
CA GLU A 29 -11.40 -10.06 9.57
C GLU A 29 -11.04 -8.59 9.38
N PHE A 30 -11.28 -7.76 10.40
CA PHE A 30 -10.89 -6.36 10.35
C PHE A 30 -9.40 -6.20 10.08
N SER A 31 -8.57 -6.97 10.79
CA SER A 31 -7.11 -6.97 10.65
C SER A 31 -6.69 -7.36 9.24
N LYS A 32 -7.27 -8.46 8.71
CA LYS A 32 -7.01 -8.93 7.35
C LYS A 32 -7.34 -7.86 6.32
N ARG A 33 -8.55 -7.31 6.35
CA ARG A 33 -9.01 -6.32 5.35
C ARG A 33 -8.26 -5.00 5.45
N LEU A 34 -7.88 -4.57 6.65
CA LEU A 34 -7.03 -3.41 6.84
C LEU A 34 -5.63 -3.64 6.23
N SER A 35 -5.05 -4.83 6.45
CA SER A 35 -3.74 -5.16 5.87
C SER A 35 -3.77 -5.17 4.34
N GLU A 36 -4.85 -5.66 3.72
CA GLU A 36 -5.03 -5.67 2.26
C GLU A 36 -5.15 -4.25 1.68
N LEU A 37 -5.82 -3.33 2.39
CA LEU A 37 -5.89 -1.91 2.00
C LEU A 37 -4.51 -1.25 2.04
N ILE A 38 -3.72 -1.53 3.07
CA ILE A 38 -2.36 -0.99 3.20
C ILE A 38 -1.43 -1.58 2.14
N ASP A 39 -1.47 -2.90 1.90
CA ASP A 39 -0.67 -3.56 0.85
C ASP A 39 -0.98 -2.97 -0.54
N SER A 40 -2.27 -2.83 -0.86
CA SER A 40 -2.70 -2.22 -2.12
C SER A 40 -2.20 -0.78 -2.25
N TYR A 41 -2.31 0.01 -1.19
CA TYR A 41 -1.84 1.39 -1.16
C TYR A 41 -0.31 1.48 -1.38
N VAL A 42 0.49 0.67 -0.68
CA VAL A 42 1.95 0.65 -0.81
C VAL A 42 2.37 0.25 -2.22
N LYS A 43 1.67 -0.69 -2.85
CA LYS A 43 1.93 -1.11 -4.25
C LYS A 43 1.65 -0.03 -5.30
N THR A 44 0.88 1.01 -4.96
CA THR A 44 0.70 2.18 -5.84
C THR A 44 1.84 3.19 -5.77
N ALA A 45 2.77 3.03 -4.83
CA ALA A 45 3.92 3.92 -4.70
C ALA A 45 4.73 3.93 -5.99
N THR A 46 5.18 5.12 -6.38
CA THR A 46 6.17 5.23 -7.45
C THR A 46 7.56 5.13 -6.83
N ILE A 47 8.39 4.22 -7.34
CA ILE A 47 9.80 4.16 -6.94
C ILE A 47 10.57 5.20 -7.76
N LYS A 48 11.08 6.24 -7.10
CA LYS A 48 11.95 7.23 -7.72
C LYS A 48 13.41 6.83 -7.47
N TYR A 49 14.14 6.57 -8.55
CA TYR A 49 15.57 6.30 -8.48
C TYR A 49 16.34 7.61 -8.64
N ASP A 50 17.16 7.97 -7.64
CA ASP A 50 18.01 9.18 -7.68
C ASP A 50 19.19 9.05 -8.66
N GLY A 51 19.51 7.82 -9.10
CA GLY A 51 20.56 7.53 -10.09
C GLY A 51 20.09 6.45 -11.09
N GLY A 52 20.76 6.38 -12.24
CA GLY A 52 20.42 5.44 -13.31
C GLY A 52 20.55 3.98 -12.88
N LEU A 53 19.52 3.18 -13.21
CA LEU A 53 19.56 1.73 -13.14
C LEU A 53 20.54 1.21 -14.21
N SER A 54 21.77 0.87 -13.82
CA SER A 54 22.78 0.31 -14.73
C SER A 54 22.74 -1.22 -14.69
N ALA A 55 22.33 -1.85 -15.79
CA ALA A 55 22.55 -3.29 -16.03
C ALA A 55 23.43 -3.47 -17.27
N PRO A 56 24.73 -3.82 -17.10
CA PRO A 56 25.62 -4.06 -18.23
C PRO A 56 25.23 -5.28 -19.06
N ASN A 57 24.58 -6.29 -18.46
CA ASN A 57 24.00 -7.47 -19.11
C ASN A 57 23.07 -8.21 -18.10
N GLY A 58 21.76 -8.21 -18.30
CA GLY A 58 20.79 -8.97 -17.49
C GLY A 58 19.79 -8.12 -16.68
N PRO A 59 18.94 -8.75 -15.84
CA PRO A 59 17.98 -8.04 -15.00
C PRO A 59 18.67 -7.05 -14.06
N VAL A 60 18.13 -5.85 -13.92
CA VAL A 60 18.62 -4.88 -12.93
C VAL A 60 18.19 -5.33 -11.54
N ASN A 61 19.12 -5.92 -10.79
CA ASN A 61 18.92 -6.23 -9.38
C ASN A 61 19.60 -5.14 -8.54
N GLY A 62 18.80 -4.38 -7.78
CA GLY A 62 19.32 -3.36 -6.87
C GLY A 62 18.43 -3.22 -5.65
N THR A 63 19.04 -3.00 -4.49
CA THR A 63 18.27 -2.63 -3.28
C THR A 63 17.85 -1.18 -3.42
N PHE A 64 16.54 -0.94 -3.40
CA PHE A 64 16.02 0.42 -3.34
C PHE A 64 16.45 1.10 -2.03
N LYS A 65 17.22 2.20 -2.15
CA LYS A 65 17.69 3.02 -1.02
C LYS A 65 17.00 4.39 -0.96
N GLY A 66 15.75 4.48 -1.44
CA GLY A 66 14.96 5.72 -1.42
C GLY A 66 13.73 5.63 -0.53
N LYS A 67 12.88 6.66 -0.57
CA LYS A 67 11.56 6.67 0.06
C LYS A 67 10.48 6.36 -0.99
N LEU A 68 9.46 5.62 -0.59
CA LEU A 68 8.25 5.50 -1.41
C LEU A 68 7.58 6.86 -1.49
N GLU A 69 7.41 7.37 -2.70
CA GLU A 69 6.71 8.63 -2.98
C GLU A 69 5.31 8.36 -3.52
#